data_AF-A0A1J6VWY0-F1
#
_entry.id   AF-A0A1J6VWY0-F1
#
_cell.length_a   1.000
_cell.length_b   1.000
_cell.length_c   1.000
_cell.angle_alpha   90.00
_cell.angle_beta   90.00
_cell.angle_gamma   90.00
#
_symmetry.space_group_name_H-M   'P 1'
#
loop_
_entity.id
_entity.type
_entity.pdbx_description
1 polymer ?
#
loop_
_entity_poly.entity_id
_entity_poly.type
_entity_poly.pdbx_seq_one_letter_code
_entity_poly.pdbx_strand_id
1 'polypeptide(L)'
;MEDILRPIYQERTSHPNTLGVLLIEQSKKSSPVTDTFDIVLFLIVKESEVPVFVKHYTYMEHKAALHTVTEEKLKEWILLGSNRKVIDWLFNGKILFDRNEYVQNLKTELRDFPFYGRKIKMGMEFAKLIRRYMDGKVFFESKHYLDAYNHIVHSLHHLARLAVIENGFHPEVTVWNQVKQIEPEIYKLYEELVTSEEEIDKRLELLFLASEFLIHSRTKVAAEHLINILEQKEQWSFQELLNHEEAGHYSVDLGMLIEYLTDKGFVEIVDVETKGKGVYHRYYRAPKKL
;
A
#
# COMPACT_ATOMS: atom_id res chain seq x y z
N MET A 1 20.01 -2.17 -29.64
CA MET A 1 19.18 -1.08 -29.06
C MET A 1 19.87 -0.41 -27.88
N GLU A 2 20.60 -1.14 -27.03
CA GLU A 2 21.45 -0.56 -25.97
C GLU A 2 22.44 0.51 -26.50
N ASP A 3 23.06 0.28 -27.67
CA ASP A 3 23.97 1.26 -28.30
C ASP A 3 23.26 2.53 -28.79
N ILE A 4 21.96 2.46 -29.11
CA ILE A 4 21.16 3.61 -29.59
C ILE A 4 20.70 4.48 -28.42
N LEU A 5 20.42 3.85 -27.29
CA LEU A 5 20.04 4.55 -26.05
C LEU A 5 21.26 5.02 -25.25
N ARG A 6 22.46 4.54 -25.59
CA ARG A 6 23.73 4.93 -24.95
C ARG A 6 23.96 6.43 -24.89
N PRO A 7 23.81 7.21 -25.98
CA PRO A 7 23.94 8.66 -25.90
C PRO A 7 22.95 9.30 -24.93
N ILE A 8 21.70 8.78 -24.89
CA ILE A 8 20.61 9.32 -24.08
C ILE A 8 20.90 9.18 -22.59
N TYR A 9 21.38 8.02 -22.12
CA TYR A 9 21.71 7.87 -20.71
C TYR A 9 23.09 8.45 -20.37
N GLN A 10 24.08 8.41 -21.26
CA GLN A 10 25.43 8.95 -20.99
C GLN A 10 25.44 10.46 -20.73
N GLU A 11 24.62 11.23 -21.47
CA GLU A 11 24.45 12.66 -21.21
C GLU A 11 23.97 12.90 -19.76
N ARG A 12 23.09 12.01 -19.26
CA ARG A 12 22.45 12.13 -17.96
C ARG A 12 23.30 11.62 -16.80
N THR A 13 24.11 10.58 -16.99
CA THR A 13 24.96 10.03 -15.92
C THR A 13 26.06 10.99 -15.48
N SER A 14 26.49 11.87 -16.38
CA SER A 14 27.45 12.95 -16.06
C SER A 14 26.88 14.00 -15.09
N HIS A 15 25.55 14.12 -15.00
CA HIS A 15 24.90 15.14 -14.18
C HIS A 15 24.99 14.77 -12.68
N PRO A 16 25.41 15.69 -11.79
CA PRO A 16 25.58 15.40 -10.35
C PRO A 16 24.28 14.99 -9.66
N ASN A 17 23.13 15.41 -10.21
CA ASN A 17 21.79 15.08 -9.73
C ASN A 17 21.36 13.62 -10.00
N THR A 18 22.03 12.89 -10.89
CA THR A 18 21.65 11.52 -11.23
C THR A 18 22.18 10.55 -10.19
N LEU A 19 21.30 9.79 -9.55
CA LEU A 19 21.62 8.79 -8.53
C LEU A 19 21.80 7.41 -9.14
N GLY A 20 20.96 7.03 -10.09
CA GLY A 20 21.02 5.70 -10.69
C GLY A 20 20.34 5.63 -12.06
N VAL A 21 20.78 4.68 -12.88
CA VAL A 21 20.16 4.36 -14.17
C VAL A 21 20.02 2.85 -14.29
N LEU A 22 18.79 2.41 -14.56
CA LEU A 22 18.44 1.02 -14.83
C LEU A 22 17.97 0.85 -16.27
N LEU A 23 18.36 -0.27 -16.88
CA LEU A 23 17.86 -0.75 -18.16
C LEU A 23 16.96 -1.96 -17.92
N ILE A 24 15.75 -1.90 -18.45
CA ILE A 24 14.77 -2.98 -18.40
C ILE A 24 14.44 -3.35 -19.84
N GLU A 25 14.76 -4.58 -20.21
CA GLU A 25 14.42 -5.12 -21.51
C GLU A 25 13.12 -5.92 -21.41
N GLN A 26 12.30 -5.85 -22.45
CA GLN A 26 11.11 -6.68 -22.54
C GLN A 26 11.52 -8.15 -22.51
N SER A 27 11.06 -8.88 -21.49
CA SER A 27 11.28 -10.33 -21.45
C SER A 27 10.50 -10.99 -22.59
N LYS A 28 11.03 -12.08 -23.17
CA LYS A 28 10.35 -12.85 -24.24
C LYS A 28 8.97 -13.38 -23.85
N LYS A 29 8.65 -13.45 -22.56
CA LYS A 29 7.28 -13.67 -22.07
C LYS A 29 6.62 -12.30 -21.95
N SER A 30 5.51 -12.10 -22.63
CA SER A 30 4.74 -10.84 -22.75
C SER A 30 4.26 -10.29 -21.39
N SER A 31 5.19 -9.86 -20.55
CA SER A 31 4.93 -9.24 -19.26
C SER A 31 4.57 -7.78 -19.50
N PRO A 32 3.47 -7.26 -18.93
CA PRO A 32 3.10 -5.85 -19.05
C PRO A 32 4.02 -4.91 -18.25
N VAL A 33 5.11 -5.43 -17.66
CA VAL A 33 6.07 -4.67 -16.84
C VAL A 33 6.69 -3.49 -17.59
N THR A 34 6.89 -3.60 -18.91
CA THR A 34 7.40 -2.50 -19.74
C THR A 34 6.30 -1.74 -20.48
N ASP A 35 5.02 -1.93 -20.16
CA ASP A 35 3.89 -1.35 -20.91
C ASP A 35 3.98 -1.59 -22.43
N THR A 36 4.50 -2.76 -22.84
CA THR A 36 4.76 -3.17 -24.24
C THR A 36 5.89 -2.42 -24.96
N PHE A 37 6.70 -1.63 -24.24
CA PHE A 37 7.96 -1.09 -24.78
C PHE A 37 9.03 -2.18 -24.82
N ASP A 38 9.86 -2.16 -25.86
CA ASP A 38 10.99 -3.07 -26.00
C ASP A 38 12.03 -2.81 -24.90
N ILE A 39 12.23 -1.54 -24.56
CA ILE A 39 13.17 -1.10 -23.53
C ILE A 39 12.58 0.02 -22.67
N VAL A 40 12.81 -0.06 -21.35
CA VAL A 40 12.62 1.04 -20.42
C VAL A 40 13.97 1.44 -19.80
N LEU A 41 14.30 2.73 -19.89
CA LEU A 41 15.34 3.37 -19.11
C LEU A 41 14.70 4.03 -17.89
N PHE A 42 15.12 3.63 -16.70
CA PHE A 42 14.65 4.18 -15.45
C PHE A 42 15.77 4.98 -14.78
N LEU A 43 15.63 6.30 -14.80
CA LEU A 43 16.53 7.28 -14.20
C LEU A 43 16.01 7.69 -12.83
N ILE A 44 16.87 7.58 -11.82
CA ILE A 44 16.63 8.09 -10.47
C ILE A 44 17.48 9.34 -10.31
N VAL A 45 16.83 10.45 -10.00
CA VAL A 45 17.49 11.74 -9.74
C VAL A 45 17.19 12.20 -8.32
N LYS A 46 18.09 12.99 -7.72
CA LYS A 46 17.89 13.48 -6.36
C LYS A 46 16.69 14.43 -6.30
N GLU A 47 16.68 15.45 -7.14
CA GLU A 47 15.64 16.50 -7.17
C GLU A 47 15.22 16.85 -8.60
N SER A 48 13.99 17.30 -8.80
CA SER A 48 13.46 17.75 -10.10
C SER A 48 12.19 18.55 -9.86
N GLU A 49 11.93 19.58 -10.69
CA GLU A 49 10.68 20.33 -10.65
C GLU A 49 9.45 19.44 -10.87
N VAL A 50 9.60 18.42 -11.71
CA VAL A 50 8.57 17.42 -11.98
C VAL A 50 8.99 16.09 -11.33
N PRO A 51 8.22 15.55 -10.36
CA PRO A 51 8.59 14.33 -9.63
C PRO A 51 8.71 13.08 -10.50
N VAL A 52 7.91 13.01 -11.57
CA VAL A 52 7.88 11.92 -12.55
C VAL A 52 7.80 12.53 -13.95
N PHE A 53 8.82 12.30 -14.76
CA PHE A 53 8.88 12.79 -16.12
C PHE A 53 9.14 11.65 -17.10
N VAL A 54 8.33 11.54 -18.15
CA VAL A 54 8.37 10.42 -19.09
C VAL A 54 8.57 10.92 -20.52
N LYS A 55 9.48 10.27 -21.25
CA LYS A 55 9.69 10.46 -22.69
C LYS A 55 9.60 9.13 -23.41
N HIS A 56 8.90 9.10 -24.53
CA HIS A 56 8.86 7.94 -25.41
C HIS A 56 9.70 8.22 -26.66
N TYR A 57 10.38 7.17 -27.12
CA TYR A 57 11.18 7.18 -28.32
C TYR A 57 10.75 6.04 -29.22
N THR A 58 10.81 6.28 -30.52
CA THR A 58 10.62 5.27 -31.54
C THR A 58 11.87 5.25 -32.41
N TYR A 59 12.41 4.07 -32.67
CA TYR A 59 13.50 3.88 -33.61
C TYR A 59 13.22 2.63 -34.44
N MET A 60 12.99 2.84 -35.74
CA MET A 60 12.47 1.81 -36.64
C MET A 60 11.18 1.20 -36.07
N GLU A 61 11.13 -0.11 -35.87
CA GLU A 61 9.97 -0.82 -35.29
C GLU A 61 10.02 -0.95 -33.76
N HIS A 62 11.04 -0.39 -33.12
CA HIS A 62 11.25 -0.49 -31.68
C HIS A 62 10.80 0.75 -30.91
N LYS A 63 10.27 0.52 -29.72
CA LYS A 63 9.79 1.53 -28.77
C LYS A 63 10.64 1.51 -27.51
N ALA A 64 11.08 2.69 -27.07
CA ALA A 64 11.75 2.86 -25.79
C ALA A 64 11.06 3.93 -24.94
N ALA A 65 11.04 3.73 -23.62
CA ALA A 65 10.57 4.72 -22.66
C ALA A 65 11.69 5.15 -21.73
N LEU A 66 11.81 6.45 -21.45
CA LEU A 66 12.66 7.02 -20.42
C LEU A 66 11.76 7.54 -19.30
N HIS A 67 11.89 6.97 -18.12
CA HIS A 67 11.26 7.43 -16.90
C HIS A 67 12.32 8.10 -16.03
N THR A 68 12.15 9.39 -15.75
CA THR A 68 12.98 10.12 -14.78
C THR A 68 12.14 10.36 -13.53
N VAL A 69 12.62 9.88 -12.39
CA VAL A 69 11.87 9.90 -11.13
C VAL A 69 12.75 10.44 -10.02
N THR A 70 12.19 11.34 -9.22
CA THR A 70 12.85 11.87 -8.02
C THR A 70 13.00 10.81 -6.94
N GLU A 71 14.05 10.91 -6.14
CA GLU A 71 14.28 10.04 -4.99
C GLU A 71 13.09 10.05 -4.03
N GLU A 72 12.55 11.23 -3.73
CA GLU A 72 11.37 11.39 -2.87
C GLU A 72 10.19 10.56 -3.40
N LYS A 73 9.87 10.69 -4.69
CA LYS A 73 8.76 9.96 -5.30
C LYS A 73 9.01 8.45 -5.36
N LEU A 74 10.26 8.04 -5.57
CA LEU A 74 10.66 6.64 -5.53
C LEU A 74 10.43 6.03 -4.14
N LYS A 75 10.90 6.72 -3.09
CA LYS A 75 10.70 6.31 -1.70
C LYS A 75 9.22 6.25 -1.33
N GLU A 76 8.44 7.22 -1.77
CA GLU A 76 6.97 7.21 -1.60
C GLU A 76 6.35 5.97 -2.26
N TRP A 77 6.69 5.65 -3.51
CA TRP A 77 6.18 4.45 -4.18
C TRP A 77 6.58 3.14 -3.50
N ILE A 78 7.80 3.08 -2.95
CA ILE A 78 8.27 1.92 -2.19
C ILE A 78 7.51 1.78 -0.86
N LEU A 79 7.29 2.90 -0.17
CA LEU A 79 6.55 2.95 1.09
C LEU A 79 5.07 2.60 0.89
N LEU A 80 4.41 3.14 -0.14
CA LEU A 80 2.98 2.93 -0.37
C LEU A 80 2.70 1.65 -1.18
N GLY A 81 3.72 1.06 -1.83
CA GLY A 81 3.56 -0.06 -2.76
C GLY A 81 2.67 0.27 -3.97
N SER A 82 2.57 1.56 -4.32
CA SER A 82 1.63 2.09 -5.31
C SER A 82 2.11 1.96 -6.76
N ASN A 83 3.39 1.60 -6.98
CA ASN A 83 3.93 1.39 -8.31
C ASN A 83 4.73 0.07 -8.40
N ARG A 84 4.02 -1.04 -8.65
CA ARG A 84 4.61 -2.39 -8.71
C ARG A 84 5.65 -2.56 -9.83
N LYS A 85 5.45 -1.88 -10.97
CA LYS A 85 6.40 -1.94 -12.10
C LYS A 85 7.77 -1.42 -11.68
N VAL A 86 7.81 -0.33 -10.91
CA VAL A 86 9.06 0.22 -10.41
C VAL A 86 9.76 -0.73 -9.45
N ILE A 87 9.03 -1.45 -8.59
CA ILE A 87 9.63 -2.47 -7.72
C ILE A 87 10.29 -3.58 -8.57
N ASP A 88 9.58 -4.07 -9.59
CA ASP A 88 10.15 -5.06 -10.52
C ASP A 88 11.40 -4.54 -11.24
N TRP A 89 11.34 -3.31 -11.76
CA TRP A 89 12.47 -2.66 -12.42
C TRP A 89 13.67 -2.52 -11.48
N LEU A 90 13.44 -2.16 -10.21
CA LEU A 90 14.51 -2.10 -9.21
C LEU A 90 15.15 -3.47 -9.04
N PHE A 91 14.39 -4.56 -8.88
CA PHE A 91 14.97 -5.89 -8.67
C PHE A 91 15.64 -6.48 -9.92
N ASN A 92 14.95 -6.43 -11.06
CA ASN A 92 15.29 -7.16 -12.28
C ASN A 92 16.05 -6.32 -13.31
N GLY A 93 16.05 -4.99 -13.17
CA GLY A 93 16.74 -4.08 -14.08
C GLY A 93 18.26 -4.22 -14.01
N LYS A 94 18.90 -4.14 -15.19
CA LYS A 94 20.35 -4.06 -15.34
C LYS A 94 20.81 -2.66 -14.93
N ILE A 95 21.69 -2.55 -13.95
CA ILE A 95 22.27 -1.28 -13.52
C ILE A 95 23.27 -0.80 -14.57
N LEU A 96 22.98 0.34 -15.20
CA LEU A 96 23.89 1.02 -16.14
C LEU A 96 24.75 2.07 -15.46
N PHE A 97 24.25 2.67 -14.38
CA PHE A 97 24.96 3.66 -13.57
C PHE A 97 24.42 3.65 -12.14
N ASP A 98 25.32 3.80 -11.16
CA ASP A 98 24.97 3.82 -9.75
C ASP A 98 25.93 4.73 -8.98
N ARG A 99 25.43 5.87 -8.50
CA ARG A 99 26.21 6.83 -7.74
C ARG A 99 26.25 6.39 -6.29
N ASN A 100 27.45 6.17 -5.76
CA ASN A 100 27.67 5.76 -4.37
C ASN A 100 26.85 4.52 -3.97
N GLU A 101 26.67 3.57 -4.90
CA GLU A 101 25.92 2.33 -4.67
C GLU A 101 24.46 2.54 -4.22
N TYR A 102 23.86 3.67 -4.58
CA TYR A 102 22.49 4.03 -4.24
C TYR A 102 21.48 2.92 -4.60
N VAL A 103 21.52 2.42 -5.84
CA VAL A 103 20.57 1.41 -6.31
C VAL A 103 20.82 0.06 -5.65
N GLN A 104 22.08 -0.29 -5.40
CA GLN A 104 22.43 -1.52 -4.66
C GLN A 104 21.95 -1.48 -3.20
N ASN A 105 22.12 -0.33 -2.52
CA ASN A 105 21.63 -0.13 -1.17
C ASN A 105 20.10 -0.22 -1.14
N LEU A 106 19.42 0.41 -2.11
CA LEU A 106 17.96 0.32 -2.25
C LEU A 106 17.48 -1.12 -2.47
N LYS A 107 18.18 -1.91 -3.30
CA LYS A 107 17.89 -3.35 -3.50
C LYS A 107 18.02 -4.15 -2.21
N THR A 108 19.00 -3.81 -1.37
CA THR A 108 19.23 -4.46 -0.07
C THR A 108 18.12 -4.11 0.91
N GLU A 109 17.80 -2.82 1.04
CA GLU A 109 16.69 -2.34 1.89
C GLU A 109 15.34 -2.95 1.49
N LEU A 110 15.07 -3.06 0.19
CA LEU A 110 13.85 -3.70 -0.33
C LEU A 110 13.79 -5.20 -0.02
N ARG A 111 14.93 -5.85 0.23
CA ARG A 111 14.99 -7.26 0.60
C ARG A 111 14.76 -7.47 2.09
N ASP A 112 15.22 -6.53 2.91
CA ASP A 112 15.23 -6.63 4.38
C ASP A 112 13.92 -6.15 5.05
N PHE A 113 12.90 -5.76 4.26
CA PHE A 113 11.60 -5.21 4.67
C PHE A 113 11.60 -4.42 6.00
N PRO A 114 12.06 -3.15 5.99
CA PRO A 114 12.36 -2.40 7.19
C PRO A 114 11.15 -2.22 8.11
N PHE A 115 11.40 -2.37 9.42
CA PHE A 115 10.38 -2.41 10.47
C PHE A 115 9.50 -1.15 10.55
N TYR A 116 10.06 0.05 10.31
CA TYR A 116 9.28 1.29 10.36
C TYR A 116 8.25 1.38 9.23
N GLY A 117 8.68 1.16 7.98
CA GLY A 117 7.79 1.12 6.82
C GLY A 117 6.74 0.00 6.92
N ARG A 118 7.03 -1.07 7.67
CA ARG A 118 6.08 -2.15 7.95
C ARG A 118 4.87 -1.64 8.75
N LYS A 119 5.07 -0.86 9.82
CA LYS A 119 3.95 -0.35 10.64
C LYS A 119 3.00 0.55 9.85
N ILE A 120 3.55 1.44 9.01
CA ILE A 120 2.76 2.28 8.09
C ILE A 120 1.94 1.40 7.15
N LYS A 121 2.59 0.43 6.49
CA LYS A 121 1.93 -0.50 5.56
C LYS A 121 0.84 -1.33 6.24
N MET A 122 1.08 -1.82 7.45
CA MET A 122 0.09 -2.54 8.24
C MET A 122 -1.15 -1.68 8.49
N GLY A 123 -0.97 -0.46 9.00
CA GLY A 123 -2.09 0.42 9.27
C GLY A 123 -2.86 0.81 8.01
N MET A 124 -2.17 1.08 6.91
CA MET A 124 -2.83 1.37 5.62
C MET A 124 -3.62 0.17 5.08
N GLU A 125 -3.06 -1.03 5.14
CA GLU A 125 -3.74 -2.26 4.69
C GLU A 125 -4.93 -2.58 5.60
N PHE A 126 -4.78 -2.35 6.92
CA PHE A 126 -5.85 -2.48 7.89
C PHE A 126 -6.99 -1.47 7.66
N ALA A 127 -6.68 -0.22 7.30
CA ALA A 127 -7.69 0.78 6.96
C ALA A 127 -8.60 0.30 5.80
N LYS A 128 -7.97 -0.27 4.75
CA LYS A 128 -8.69 -0.84 3.59
C LYS A 128 -9.51 -2.07 3.98
N LEU A 129 -8.95 -2.94 4.82
CA LEU A 129 -9.65 -4.09 5.40
C LEU A 129 -10.92 -3.65 6.14
N ILE A 130 -10.80 -2.71 7.07
CA ILE A 130 -11.92 -2.17 7.84
C ILE A 130 -12.99 -1.59 6.92
N ARG A 131 -12.60 -0.75 5.95
CA ARG A 131 -13.57 -0.18 5.00
C ARG A 131 -14.35 -1.28 4.27
N ARG A 132 -13.66 -2.25 3.68
CA ARG A 132 -14.32 -3.31 2.92
C ARG A 132 -15.20 -4.20 3.78
N TYR A 133 -14.75 -4.52 4.99
CA TYR A 133 -15.53 -5.26 5.97
C TYR A 133 -16.82 -4.52 6.36
N MET A 134 -16.71 -3.24 6.75
CA MET A 134 -17.85 -2.43 7.20
C MET A 134 -18.88 -2.23 6.10
N ASP A 135 -18.44 -1.83 4.90
CA ASP A 135 -19.32 -1.67 3.74
C ASP A 135 -20.01 -3.00 3.38
N GLY A 136 -19.27 -4.11 3.42
CA GLY A 136 -19.82 -5.44 3.16
C GLY A 136 -20.85 -5.87 4.20
N LYS A 137 -20.63 -5.55 5.48
CA LYS A 137 -21.56 -5.86 6.57
C LYS A 137 -22.89 -5.13 6.39
N VAL A 138 -22.86 -3.87 5.97
CA VAL A 138 -24.08 -3.08 5.67
C VAL A 138 -24.88 -3.73 4.53
N PHE A 139 -24.23 -4.16 3.45
CA PHE A 139 -24.91 -4.86 2.36
C PHE A 139 -25.49 -6.20 2.80
N PHE A 140 -24.76 -6.96 3.63
CA PHE A 140 -25.20 -8.24 4.16
C PHE A 140 -26.45 -8.09 5.03
N GLU A 141 -26.44 -7.14 5.97
CA GLU A 141 -27.59 -6.83 6.84
C GLU A 141 -28.81 -6.35 6.04
N SER A 142 -28.56 -5.66 4.92
CA SER A 142 -29.59 -5.23 3.95
C SER A 142 -30.02 -6.32 2.96
N LYS A 143 -29.50 -7.55 3.10
CA LYS A 143 -29.77 -8.71 2.23
C LYS A 143 -29.33 -8.55 0.77
N HIS A 144 -28.42 -7.62 0.49
CA HIS A 144 -27.77 -7.43 -0.80
C HIS A 144 -26.54 -8.35 -0.90
N TYR A 145 -26.78 -9.66 -0.98
CA TYR A 145 -25.73 -10.66 -0.81
C TYR A 145 -24.64 -10.64 -1.90
N LEU A 146 -24.98 -10.29 -3.14
CA LEU A 146 -23.97 -10.20 -4.22
C LEU A 146 -22.99 -9.04 -3.99
N ASP A 147 -23.49 -7.90 -3.51
CA ASP A 147 -22.65 -6.75 -3.16
C ASP A 147 -21.81 -7.05 -1.91
N ALA A 148 -22.43 -7.67 -0.89
CA ALA A 148 -21.73 -8.15 0.30
C ALA A 148 -20.60 -9.15 -0.05
N TYR A 149 -20.84 -10.04 -1.01
CA TYR A 149 -19.86 -11.00 -1.51
C TYR A 149 -18.63 -10.29 -2.11
N ASN A 150 -18.85 -9.29 -2.96
CA ASN A 150 -17.74 -8.53 -3.54
C ASN A 150 -16.89 -7.86 -2.44
N HIS A 151 -17.54 -7.22 -1.46
CA HIS A 151 -16.87 -6.59 -0.34
C HIS A 151 -16.11 -7.58 0.56
N ILE A 152 -16.67 -8.74 0.88
CA ILE A 152 -15.99 -9.72 1.74
C ILE A 152 -14.78 -10.35 1.04
N VAL A 153 -14.84 -10.57 -0.28
CA VAL A 153 -13.70 -11.04 -1.07
C VAL A 153 -12.54 -10.04 -0.97
N HIS A 154 -12.83 -8.75 -1.13
CA HIS A 154 -11.81 -7.71 -0.97
C HIS A 154 -11.31 -7.59 0.47
N SER A 155 -12.19 -7.70 1.46
CA SER A 155 -11.82 -7.74 2.88
C SER A 155 -10.86 -8.88 3.17
N LEU A 156 -11.18 -10.11 2.76
CA LEU A 156 -10.30 -11.27 2.91
C LEU A 156 -8.95 -11.09 2.21
N HIS A 157 -8.95 -10.45 1.03
CA HIS A 157 -7.70 -10.15 0.34
C HIS A 157 -6.82 -9.13 1.10
N HIS A 158 -7.42 -8.10 1.72
CA HIS A 158 -6.69 -7.17 2.58
C HIS A 158 -6.19 -7.84 3.86
N LEU A 159 -7.00 -8.73 4.46
CA LEU A 159 -6.61 -9.53 5.63
C LEU A 159 -5.43 -10.46 5.31
N ALA A 160 -5.46 -11.13 4.15
CA ALA A 160 -4.35 -11.92 3.63
C ALA A 160 -3.07 -11.10 3.49
N ARG A 161 -3.16 -9.91 2.88
CA ARG A 161 -2.01 -9.02 2.74
C ARG A 161 -1.48 -8.52 4.08
N LEU A 162 -2.37 -8.20 5.02
CA LEU A 162 -2.02 -7.80 6.38
C LEU A 162 -1.23 -8.90 7.09
N ALA A 163 -1.70 -10.16 7.05
CA ALA A 163 -1.00 -11.30 7.67
C ALA A 163 0.41 -11.50 7.11
N VAL A 164 0.61 -11.30 5.80
CA VAL A 164 1.94 -11.37 5.18
C VAL A 164 2.85 -10.24 5.67
N ILE A 165 2.33 -9.01 5.77
CA ILE A 165 3.08 -7.85 6.28
C ILE A 165 3.44 -8.04 7.76
N GLU A 166 2.50 -8.52 8.58
CA GLU A 166 2.68 -8.83 10.01
C GLU A 166 3.85 -9.78 10.23
N ASN A 167 3.96 -10.81 9.38
CA ASN A 167 5.04 -11.80 9.43
C ASN A 167 6.35 -11.32 8.78
N GLY A 168 6.40 -10.07 8.33
CA GLY A 168 7.62 -9.43 7.85
C GLY A 168 7.97 -9.71 6.40
N PHE A 169 6.97 -10.06 5.59
CA PHE A 169 7.13 -10.27 4.16
C PHE A 169 6.40 -9.19 3.36
N HIS A 170 6.82 -9.01 2.11
CA HIS A 170 6.07 -8.21 1.14
C HIS A 170 4.92 -9.04 0.54
N PRO A 171 3.67 -8.54 0.53
CA PRO A 171 2.59 -9.22 -0.17
C PRO A 171 2.83 -9.27 -1.67
N GLU A 172 2.89 -10.48 -2.22
CA GLU A 172 3.07 -10.74 -3.64
C GLU A 172 1.73 -10.71 -4.41
N VAL A 173 1.81 -10.84 -5.74
CA VAL A 173 0.63 -10.96 -6.60
C VAL A 173 -0.16 -12.23 -6.25
N THR A 174 0.53 -13.33 -5.98
CA THR A 174 -0.04 -14.60 -5.56
C THR A 174 -0.11 -14.72 -4.04
N VAL A 175 -0.66 -13.70 -3.37
CA VAL A 175 -0.69 -13.59 -1.89
C VAL A 175 -1.26 -14.84 -1.20
N TRP A 176 -2.23 -15.52 -1.81
CA TRP A 176 -2.84 -16.73 -1.24
C TRP A 176 -1.85 -17.90 -1.09
N ASN A 177 -0.82 -17.98 -1.93
CA ASN A 177 0.25 -18.97 -1.77
C ASN A 177 1.10 -18.68 -0.54
N GLN A 178 1.37 -17.40 -0.27
CA GLN A 178 2.09 -16.97 0.94
C GLN A 178 1.24 -17.25 2.18
N VAL A 179 -0.03 -16.82 2.17
CA VAL A 179 -0.95 -16.99 3.31
C VAL A 179 -1.19 -18.46 3.63
N LYS A 180 -1.29 -19.34 2.63
CA LYS A 180 -1.43 -20.78 2.86
C LYS A 180 -0.30 -21.36 3.73
N GLN A 181 0.89 -20.78 3.69
CA GLN A 181 2.03 -21.20 4.50
C GLN A 181 2.12 -20.43 5.83
N ILE A 182 1.82 -19.13 5.81
CA ILE A 182 1.99 -18.23 6.95
C ILE A 182 0.81 -18.33 7.93
N GLU A 183 -0.42 -18.23 7.41
CA GLU A 183 -1.67 -18.29 8.18
C GLU A 183 -2.74 -19.11 7.44
N PRO A 184 -2.68 -20.45 7.53
CA PRO A 184 -3.60 -21.34 6.81
C PRO A 184 -5.08 -21.10 7.14
N GLU A 185 -5.38 -20.55 8.31
CA GLU A 185 -6.75 -20.24 8.74
C GLU A 185 -7.41 -19.18 7.86
N ILE A 186 -6.69 -18.12 7.49
CA ILE A 186 -7.20 -17.09 6.57
C ILE A 186 -7.40 -17.67 5.16
N TYR A 187 -6.49 -18.53 4.71
CA TYR A 187 -6.63 -19.22 3.42
C TYR A 187 -7.91 -20.08 3.39
N LYS A 188 -8.18 -20.83 4.46
CA LYS A 188 -9.38 -21.66 4.57
C LYS A 188 -10.66 -20.84 4.51
N LEU A 189 -10.71 -19.65 5.10
CA LEU A 189 -11.88 -18.77 4.98
C LEU A 189 -12.20 -18.44 3.51
N TYR A 190 -11.18 -18.10 2.72
CA TYR A 190 -11.38 -17.83 1.30
C TYR A 190 -11.74 -19.08 0.51
N GLU A 191 -11.15 -20.23 0.84
CA GLU A 191 -11.51 -21.52 0.27
C GLU A 191 -12.99 -21.84 0.52
N GLU A 192 -13.44 -21.79 1.78
CA GLU A 192 -14.84 -22.04 2.18
C GLU A 192 -15.82 -21.09 1.47
N LEU A 193 -15.48 -19.81 1.32
CA LEU A 193 -16.33 -18.85 0.58
C LEU A 193 -16.57 -19.29 -0.87
N VAL A 194 -15.55 -19.88 -1.51
CA VAL A 194 -15.56 -20.25 -2.94
C VAL A 194 -16.10 -21.66 -3.16
N THR A 195 -15.74 -22.62 -2.30
CA THR A 195 -15.99 -24.05 -2.54
C THR A 195 -17.17 -24.62 -1.78
N SER A 196 -17.67 -23.93 -0.74
CA SER A 196 -18.80 -24.43 0.04
C SER A 196 -20.08 -24.50 -0.81
N GLU A 197 -20.83 -25.59 -0.62
CA GLU A 197 -22.13 -25.84 -1.26
C GLU A 197 -23.30 -25.14 -0.54
N GLU A 198 -23.01 -24.45 0.56
CA GLU A 198 -24.01 -23.68 1.33
C GLU A 198 -24.57 -22.49 0.54
N GLU A 199 -25.78 -22.08 0.92
CA GLU A 199 -26.40 -20.86 0.38
C GLU A 199 -25.53 -19.63 0.66
N ILE A 200 -25.61 -18.62 -0.23
CA ILE A 200 -24.72 -17.45 -0.17
C ILE A 200 -24.83 -16.68 1.14
N ASP A 201 -26.02 -16.58 1.72
CA ASP A 201 -26.25 -15.92 2.99
C ASP A 201 -25.51 -16.62 4.14
N LYS A 202 -25.52 -17.96 4.17
CA LYS A 202 -24.82 -18.76 5.19
C LYS A 202 -23.31 -18.72 5.05
N ARG A 203 -22.80 -18.76 3.83
CA ARG A 203 -21.36 -18.55 3.58
C ARG A 203 -20.94 -17.16 4.07
N LEU A 204 -21.66 -16.11 3.68
CA LEU A 204 -21.34 -14.76 4.10
C LEU A 204 -21.44 -14.57 5.61
N GLU A 205 -22.47 -15.11 6.26
CA GLU A 205 -22.66 -15.07 7.72
C GLU A 205 -21.41 -15.61 8.46
N LEU A 206 -20.95 -16.80 8.06
CA LEU A 206 -19.74 -17.41 8.63
C LEU A 206 -18.50 -16.55 8.38
N LEU A 207 -18.34 -16.03 7.16
CA LEU A 207 -17.18 -15.22 6.79
C LEU A 207 -17.12 -13.90 7.55
N PHE A 208 -18.26 -13.21 7.76
CA PHE A 208 -18.30 -11.99 8.55
C PHE A 208 -17.99 -12.24 10.02
N LEU A 209 -18.49 -13.34 10.59
CA LEU A 209 -18.22 -13.72 11.98
C LEU A 209 -16.73 -14.02 12.20
N ALA A 210 -16.13 -14.85 11.32
CA ALA A 210 -14.72 -15.19 11.41
C ALA A 210 -13.82 -13.96 11.16
N SER A 211 -14.17 -13.12 10.17
CA SER A 211 -13.44 -11.89 9.89
C SER A 211 -13.48 -10.91 11.05
N GLU A 212 -14.61 -10.78 11.76
CA GLU A 212 -14.73 -9.89 12.93
C GLU A 212 -13.71 -10.26 14.02
N PHE A 213 -13.58 -11.56 14.32
CA PHE A 213 -12.60 -12.05 15.28
C PHE A 213 -11.16 -11.79 14.83
N LEU A 214 -10.84 -12.05 13.57
CA LEU A 214 -9.48 -11.87 13.02
C LEU A 214 -9.08 -10.39 12.94
N ILE A 215 -10.02 -9.51 12.62
CA ILE A 215 -9.83 -8.06 12.64
C ILE A 215 -9.60 -7.57 14.07
N HIS A 216 -10.45 -8.00 15.01
CA HIS A 216 -10.36 -7.56 16.40
C HIS A 216 -9.01 -7.94 17.03
N SER A 217 -8.58 -9.20 16.85
CA SER A 217 -7.31 -9.69 17.39
C SER A 217 -6.06 -8.95 16.87
N ARG A 218 -6.14 -8.34 15.68
CA ARG A 218 -5.04 -7.57 15.05
C ARG A 218 -5.12 -6.07 15.26
N THR A 219 -6.26 -5.55 15.73
CA THR A 219 -6.52 -4.10 15.78
C THR A 219 -5.40 -3.33 16.48
N LYS A 220 -4.95 -3.80 17.64
CA LYS A 220 -3.89 -3.12 18.41
C LYS A 220 -2.58 -2.97 17.63
N VAL A 221 -2.14 -4.05 16.98
CA VAL A 221 -0.85 -4.08 16.27
C VAL A 221 -0.97 -3.33 14.95
N ALA A 222 -2.06 -3.52 14.22
CA ALA A 222 -2.28 -2.89 12.93
C ALA A 222 -2.49 -1.37 13.05
N ALA A 223 -3.16 -0.90 14.11
CA ALA A 223 -3.39 0.53 14.35
C ALA A 223 -2.24 1.24 15.08
N GLU A 224 -1.19 0.51 15.48
CA GLU A 224 -0.10 1.04 16.31
C GLU A 224 0.51 2.32 15.73
N HIS A 225 0.74 2.35 14.41
CA HIS A 225 1.27 3.54 13.74
C HIS A 225 0.38 4.77 13.93
N LEU A 226 -0.93 4.65 13.68
CA LEU A 226 -1.87 5.76 13.81
C LEU A 226 -2.02 6.19 15.29
N ILE A 227 -2.02 5.23 16.21
CA ILE A 227 -2.03 5.52 17.65
C ILE A 227 -0.78 6.30 18.06
N ASN A 228 0.40 5.91 17.58
CA ASN A 228 1.65 6.63 17.85
C ASN A 228 1.60 8.06 17.32
N ILE A 229 0.97 8.32 16.16
CA ILE A 229 0.74 9.69 15.67
C ILE A 229 -0.19 10.45 16.62
N LEU A 230 -1.28 9.84 17.05
CA LEU A 230 -2.21 10.45 17.99
C LEU A 230 -1.56 10.76 19.35
N GLU A 231 -0.56 10.00 19.78
CA GLU A 231 0.21 10.25 21.01
C GLU A 231 1.16 11.48 20.90
N GLN A 232 1.47 11.98 19.70
CA GLN A 232 2.40 13.11 19.51
C GLN A 232 1.83 14.46 19.97
N LYS A 233 0.51 14.57 20.15
CA LYS A 233 -0.19 15.80 20.54
C LYS A 233 -1.37 15.45 21.46
N GLU A 234 -1.78 16.40 22.29
CA GLU A 234 -2.91 16.22 23.21
C GLU A 234 -4.23 15.86 22.50
N GLN A 235 -4.50 16.49 21.35
CA GLN A 235 -5.66 16.22 20.51
C GLN A 235 -5.45 16.68 19.07
N TRP A 236 -6.13 16.00 18.15
CA TRP A 236 -6.07 16.22 16.71
C TRP A 236 -7.46 16.49 16.15
N SER A 237 -7.59 17.52 15.33
CA SER A 237 -8.73 17.63 14.43
C SER A 237 -8.56 16.67 13.26
N PHE A 238 -9.67 16.31 12.60
CA PHE A 238 -9.59 15.46 11.41
C PHE A 238 -8.74 16.07 10.29
N GLN A 239 -8.82 17.40 10.10
CA GLN A 239 -8.03 18.10 9.08
C GLN A 239 -6.53 18.08 9.39
N GLU A 240 -6.13 18.15 10.66
CA GLU A 240 -4.72 18.02 11.05
C GLU A 240 -4.20 16.61 10.74
N LEU A 241 -5.00 15.56 10.97
CA LEU A 241 -4.63 14.18 10.61
C LEU A 241 -4.50 14.01 9.09
N LEU A 242 -5.41 14.59 8.30
CA LEU A 242 -5.32 14.56 6.84
C LEU A 242 -4.07 15.27 6.31
N ASN A 243 -3.62 16.32 6.98
CA ASN A 243 -2.45 17.11 6.59
C ASN A 243 -1.13 16.59 7.19
N HIS A 244 -1.18 15.63 8.11
CA HIS A 244 0.00 15.02 8.69
C HIS A 244 0.71 14.15 7.65
N GLU A 245 2.05 14.25 7.55
CA GLU A 245 2.86 13.59 6.52
C GLU A 245 2.56 12.09 6.41
N GLU A 246 2.48 11.40 7.55
CA GLU A 246 2.27 9.94 7.58
C GLU A 246 0.79 9.52 7.71
N ALA A 247 -0.05 10.31 8.38
CA ALA A 247 -1.48 9.95 8.52
C ALA A 247 -2.27 10.29 7.25
N GLY A 248 -1.79 11.26 6.46
CA GLY A 248 -2.30 11.55 5.13
C GLY A 248 -2.24 10.35 4.18
N HIS A 249 -1.32 9.40 4.39
CA HIS A 249 -1.27 8.15 3.60
C HIS A 249 -2.51 7.26 3.78
N TYR A 250 -3.26 7.43 4.86
CA TYR A 250 -4.53 6.73 5.11
C TYR A 250 -5.71 7.40 4.40
N SER A 251 -5.56 8.66 3.99
CA SER A 251 -6.56 9.60 3.43
C SER A 251 -7.95 9.01 3.15
N VAL A 252 -8.10 8.27 2.04
CA VAL A 252 -9.40 7.73 1.59
C VAL A 252 -10.08 6.87 2.66
N ASP A 253 -9.31 6.14 3.46
CA ASP A 253 -9.78 5.18 4.47
C ASP A 253 -9.73 5.73 5.91
N LEU A 254 -9.07 6.88 6.13
CA LEU A 254 -8.81 7.42 7.46
C LEU A 254 -10.09 7.65 8.28
N GLY A 255 -11.13 8.21 7.65
CA GLY A 255 -12.39 8.48 8.34
C GLY A 255 -13.03 7.20 8.89
N MET A 256 -13.11 6.16 8.06
CA MET A 256 -13.69 4.88 8.45
C MET A 256 -12.83 4.19 9.53
N LEU A 257 -11.50 4.27 9.41
CA LEU A 257 -10.60 3.69 10.40
C LEU A 257 -10.72 4.40 11.76
N ILE A 258 -10.80 5.73 11.78
CA ILE A 258 -10.95 6.50 13.02
C ILE A 258 -12.28 6.18 13.73
N GLU A 259 -13.40 6.10 13.01
CA GLU A 259 -14.68 5.69 13.61
C GLU A 259 -14.59 4.27 14.17
N TYR A 260 -14.04 3.32 13.40
CA TYR A 260 -13.84 1.95 13.87
C TYR A 260 -12.99 1.89 15.15
N LEU A 261 -11.85 2.58 15.18
CA LEU A 261 -10.97 2.58 16.36
C LEU A 261 -11.61 3.26 17.56
N THR A 262 -12.44 4.27 17.33
CA THR A 262 -13.22 4.92 18.37
C THR A 262 -14.24 3.96 18.97
N ASP A 263 -15.02 3.28 18.13
CA ASP A 263 -16.01 2.28 18.57
C ASP A 263 -15.38 1.13 19.34
N LYS A 264 -14.14 0.76 18.99
CA LYS A 264 -13.36 -0.29 19.68
C LYS A 264 -12.54 0.22 20.88
N GLY A 265 -12.60 1.52 21.21
CA GLY A 265 -11.92 2.11 22.37
C GLY A 265 -10.40 2.29 22.21
N PHE A 266 -9.88 2.25 20.98
CA PHE A 266 -8.47 2.51 20.67
C PHE A 266 -8.19 3.99 20.39
N VAL A 267 -9.23 4.81 20.20
CA VAL A 267 -9.15 6.27 20.00
C VAL A 267 -10.24 6.92 20.85
N GLU A 268 -9.91 8.00 21.55
CA GLU A 268 -10.87 8.77 22.34
C GLU A 268 -11.37 9.99 21.56
N ILE A 269 -12.67 10.28 21.70
CA ILE A 269 -13.27 11.52 21.20
C ILE A 269 -13.13 12.63 22.24
N VAL A 270 -12.79 13.83 21.78
CA VAL A 270 -12.86 15.06 22.56
C VAL A 270 -13.81 16.04 21.88
N ASP A 271 -14.94 16.32 22.52
CA ASP A 271 -15.92 17.27 22.01
C ASP A 271 -15.59 18.69 22.49
N VAL A 272 -15.37 19.60 21.53
CA VAL A 272 -15.09 21.02 21.79
C VAL A 272 -16.29 21.84 21.34
N GLU A 273 -16.94 22.54 22.27
CA GLU A 273 -18.16 23.30 21.97
C GLU A 273 -17.92 24.38 20.90
N THR A 274 -18.82 24.44 19.92
CA THR A 274 -18.81 25.50 18.90
C THR A 274 -19.68 26.68 19.32
N LYS A 275 -19.70 27.74 18.50
CA LYS A 275 -20.65 28.85 18.71
C LYS A 275 -22.12 28.41 18.57
N GLY A 276 -22.40 27.28 17.92
CA GLY A 276 -23.72 26.70 17.81
C GLY A 276 -24.04 25.87 19.05
N LYS A 277 -25.09 26.24 19.78
CA LYS A 277 -25.51 25.53 20.99
C LYS A 277 -25.82 24.06 20.67
N GLY A 278 -25.16 23.14 21.37
CA GLY A 278 -25.32 21.69 21.18
C GLY A 278 -24.59 21.12 19.97
N VAL A 279 -23.74 21.90 19.30
CA VAL A 279 -22.88 21.44 18.20
C VAL A 279 -21.43 21.49 18.67
N TYR A 280 -20.74 20.35 18.59
CA TYR A 280 -19.36 20.19 19.02
C TYR A 280 -18.46 19.89 17.83
N HIS A 281 -17.26 20.48 17.84
CA HIS A 281 -16.18 20.07 16.98
C HIS A 281 -15.53 18.83 17.58
N ARG A 282 -15.54 17.74 16.83
CA ARG A 282 -15.00 16.44 17.22
C ARG A 282 -13.49 16.41 16.99
N TYR A 283 -12.73 16.24 18.06
CA TYR A 283 -11.29 15.98 18.06
C TYR A 283 -11.01 14.54 18.48
N TYR A 284 -9.81 14.07 18.18
CA TYR A 284 -9.37 12.70 18.41
C TYR A 284 -8.04 12.68 19.17
N ARG A 285 -7.89 11.74 20.09
CA ARG A 285 -6.63 11.54 20.82
C ARG A 285 -6.37 10.07 21.14
N ALA A 286 -5.12 9.75 21.45
CA ALA A 286 -4.77 8.43 21.97
C ALA A 286 -5.41 8.20 23.36
N PRO A 287 -5.79 6.95 23.70
CA PRO A 287 -6.34 6.64 25.01
C PRO A 287 -5.35 6.99 26.11
N LYS A 288 -5.82 7.56 27.22
CA LYS A 288 -4.94 7.80 28.37
C LYS A 288 -4.52 6.44 28.94
N LYS A 289 -3.21 6.18 29.01
CA LYS A 289 -2.68 5.01 29.74
C LYS A 289 -3.14 5.14 31.20
N LEU A 290 -3.97 4.19 31.63
CA LEU A 290 -4.40 4.03 33.03
C LEU A 290 -3.20 3.68 33.93
#